data_AF-A0A7S0FQU9-F1
#
_entry.id   AF-A0A7S0FQU9-F1
#
_cell.length_a   1.000
_cell.length_b   1.000
_cell.length_c   1.000
_cell.angle_alpha   90.00
_cell.angle_beta   90.00
_cell.angle_gamma   90.00
#
_symmetry.space_group_name_H-M   'P 1'
#
loop_
_entity.id
_entity.type
_entity.pdbx_description
1 polymer ?
#
loop_
_entity_poly.entity_id
_entity_poly.type
_entity_poly.pdbx_seq_one_letter_code
_entity_poly.pdbx_strand_id
1 'polypeptide(L)'
;PAASSSVVASSASSAGAGSGHLHHHVHIGHPPHPQPPISTITRAQGESAALATPLLLPYMRKWKLEELEAHVKLLSNAGQPIPQSLNLLLADARKKEERRINKRASNRRSASTSRARKKALVEEMTRLNAQLRRQALILSLLPDMVLAINVDGVITFCSAQAERILQHNSEDLV
;
A
#
# COMPACT_ATOMS: atom_id res chain seq x y z
N PRO A 1 16.00 34.73 -21.69
CA PRO A 1 15.06 33.72 -22.22
C PRO A 1 14.56 32.82 -21.08
N ALA A 2 13.37 33.15 -20.60
CA ALA A 2 12.71 32.62 -19.41
C ALA A 2 11.90 31.35 -19.68
N ALA A 3 11.64 30.56 -18.62
CA ALA A 3 10.31 30.01 -18.36
C ALA A 3 10.25 29.43 -16.94
N SER A 4 9.60 30.19 -16.06
CA SER A 4 9.06 29.76 -14.78
C SER A 4 7.68 29.12 -14.99
N SER A 5 7.30 28.16 -14.15
CA SER A 5 5.87 27.89 -13.91
C SER A 5 5.68 27.33 -12.50
N SER A 6 5.15 28.19 -11.65
CA SER A 6 4.53 27.88 -10.37
C SER A 6 3.06 27.51 -10.59
N VAL A 7 2.51 26.63 -9.74
CA VAL A 7 1.08 26.67 -9.38
C VAL A 7 0.96 26.35 -7.89
N VAL A 8 0.18 27.19 -7.21
CA VAL A 8 -0.08 27.26 -5.77
C VAL A 8 -1.51 26.76 -5.48
N ALA A 9 -1.79 26.52 -4.19
CA ALA A 9 -3.10 26.49 -3.52
C ALA A 9 -3.87 25.14 -3.53
N SER A 10 -4.59 24.71 -2.48
CA SER A 10 -4.81 25.22 -1.12
C SER A 10 -5.49 24.15 -0.25
N SER A 11 -5.44 24.40 1.05
CA SER A 11 -6.04 23.79 2.25
C SER A 11 -7.50 23.30 2.22
N ALA A 12 -7.77 22.27 3.04
CA ALA A 12 -8.95 22.10 3.92
C ALA A 12 -8.65 20.89 4.85
N SER A 13 -8.61 20.96 6.18
CA SER A 13 -9.64 21.23 7.20
C SER A 13 -9.70 20.01 8.13
N SER A 14 -9.58 20.29 9.42
CA SER A 14 -9.54 19.35 10.54
C SER A 14 -10.93 18.95 11.04
N ALA A 15 -10.93 17.91 11.90
CA ALA A 15 -11.89 17.55 12.93
C ALA A 15 -12.89 16.42 12.61
N GLY A 16 -12.97 15.46 13.53
CA GLY A 16 -13.96 14.38 13.52
C GLY A 16 -13.55 13.19 14.38
N ALA A 17 -13.69 13.33 15.69
CA ALA A 17 -13.66 12.22 16.65
C ALA A 17 -14.85 11.28 16.43
N GLY A 18 -14.74 10.01 16.83
CA GLY A 18 -15.92 9.22 17.17
C GLY A 18 -15.87 7.72 16.92
N SER A 19 -15.92 7.00 18.04
CA SER A 19 -16.70 5.79 18.26
C SER A 19 -16.18 4.45 17.73
N GLY A 20 -15.79 3.62 18.70
CA GLY A 20 -15.58 2.19 18.53
C GLY A 20 -16.87 1.48 18.09
N HIS A 21 -16.69 0.54 17.16
CA HIS A 21 -17.75 -0.35 16.73
C HIS A 21 -17.38 -1.78 17.14
N LEU A 22 -18.02 -2.24 18.22
CA LEU A 22 -18.06 -3.63 18.66
C LEU A 22 -18.75 -4.47 17.58
N HIS A 23 -18.00 -5.36 16.93
CA HIS A 23 -18.61 -6.39 16.08
C HIS A 23 -19.05 -7.57 16.93
N HIS A 24 -20.37 -7.76 16.94
CA HIS A 24 -21.07 -8.90 17.51
C HIS A 24 -20.53 -10.23 16.98
N HIS A 25 -20.17 -11.10 17.92
CA HIS A 25 -19.93 -12.52 17.72
C HIS A 25 -21.27 -13.23 17.51
N VAL A 26 -21.58 -13.61 16.26
CA VAL A 26 -22.73 -14.47 15.96
C VAL A 26 -22.25 -15.91 15.97
N HIS A 27 -22.75 -16.68 16.95
CA HIS A 27 -22.59 -18.13 17.04
C HIS A 27 -23.68 -18.77 16.16
N ILE A 28 -23.31 -19.29 14.98
CA ILE A 28 -24.22 -20.09 14.15
C ILE A 28 -23.90 -21.56 14.38
N GLY A 29 -24.90 -22.28 14.88
CA GLY A 29 -24.84 -23.70 15.21
C GLY A 29 -24.51 -24.60 14.01
N HIS A 30 -23.87 -25.72 14.33
CA HIS A 30 -23.64 -26.86 13.45
C HIS A 30 -24.96 -27.50 13.01
N PRO A 31 -25.21 -27.72 11.71
CA PRO A 31 -26.15 -28.73 11.25
C PRO A 31 -25.48 -30.12 11.23
N PRO A 32 -26.25 -31.21 11.47
CA PRO A 32 -25.72 -32.56 11.59
C PRO A 32 -25.29 -33.17 10.25
N HIS A 33 -24.32 -34.06 10.41
CA HIS A 33 -23.65 -34.89 9.43
C HIS A 33 -24.64 -35.79 8.64
N PRO A 34 -24.67 -35.76 7.29
CA PRO A 34 -25.29 -36.83 6.52
C PRO A 34 -24.33 -38.03 6.48
N GLN A 35 -24.82 -39.20 6.90
CA GLN A 35 -24.15 -40.49 6.70
C GLN A 35 -24.29 -40.92 5.23
N PRO A 36 -23.26 -41.52 4.61
CA PRO A 36 -23.42 -42.16 3.31
C PRO A 36 -24.12 -43.52 3.44
N PRO A 37 -24.96 -43.91 2.46
CA PRO A 37 -25.64 -45.20 2.48
C PRO A 37 -24.66 -46.36 2.27
N ILE A 38 -24.75 -47.35 3.16
CA ILE A 38 -24.13 -48.66 3.01
C ILE A 38 -24.83 -49.36 1.83
N SER A 39 -24.10 -49.54 0.74
CA SER A 39 -24.52 -50.38 -0.39
C SER A 39 -23.64 -51.62 -0.41
N THR A 40 -24.23 -52.73 0.02
CA THR A 40 -23.71 -54.07 -0.15
C THR A 40 -23.80 -54.47 -1.63
N ILE A 41 -22.86 -55.34 -2.05
CA ILE A 41 -22.97 -56.37 -3.11
C ILE A 41 -22.05 -56.21 -4.34
N THR A 42 -21.41 -57.35 -4.62
CA THR A 42 -20.81 -57.90 -5.85
C THR A 42 -19.41 -57.48 -6.33
N ARG A 43 -18.51 -58.42 -6.07
CA ARG A 43 -17.34 -58.81 -6.86
C ARG A 43 -17.74 -59.03 -8.33
N ALA A 44 -17.32 -58.15 -9.22
CA ALA A 44 -17.19 -58.41 -10.65
C ALA A 44 -15.83 -57.86 -11.12
N GLN A 45 -15.12 -58.71 -11.84
CA GLN A 45 -13.75 -58.52 -12.30
C GLN A 45 -13.69 -57.60 -13.52
N GLY A 46 -12.58 -56.86 -13.63
CA GLY A 46 -12.09 -56.27 -14.88
C GLY A 46 -12.80 -54.98 -15.29
N GLU A 47 -12.02 -54.00 -15.73
CA GLU A 47 -12.47 -52.77 -16.42
C GLU A 47 -13.04 -51.64 -15.54
N SER A 48 -12.21 -50.97 -14.73
CA SER A 48 -12.56 -49.62 -14.23
C SER A 48 -11.36 -48.87 -13.66
N ALA A 49 -10.69 -48.05 -14.48
CA ALA A 49 -9.82 -46.98 -13.98
C ALA A 49 -9.99 -45.65 -14.73
N ALA A 50 -10.73 -45.62 -15.85
CA ALA A 50 -10.88 -44.42 -16.69
C ALA A 50 -12.14 -43.58 -16.41
N LEU A 51 -13.06 -44.02 -15.53
CA LEU A 51 -14.39 -43.40 -15.36
C LEU A 51 -14.56 -42.57 -14.07
N ALA A 52 -13.57 -42.50 -13.17
CA ALA A 52 -13.70 -41.80 -11.88
C ALA A 52 -13.43 -40.27 -11.94
N THR A 53 -12.98 -39.76 -13.07
CA THR A 53 -12.34 -38.43 -13.18
C THR A 53 -13.26 -37.21 -13.40
N PRO A 54 -14.48 -37.28 -13.97
CA PRO A 54 -15.24 -36.07 -14.27
C PRO A 54 -16.02 -35.47 -13.09
N LEU A 55 -16.37 -36.25 -12.06
CA LEU A 55 -17.19 -35.76 -10.93
C LEU A 55 -16.37 -35.00 -9.87
N LEU A 56 -15.06 -35.19 -9.82
CA LEU A 56 -14.17 -34.57 -8.84
C LEU A 56 -13.67 -33.18 -9.26
N LEU A 57 -13.65 -32.86 -10.56
CA LEU A 57 -13.13 -31.59 -11.08
C LEU A 57 -13.81 -30.33 -10.51
N PRO A 58 -15.16 -30.27 -10.36
CA PRO A 58 -15.81 -29.12 -9.75
C PRO A 58 -15.40 -28.89 -8.29
N TYR A 59 -15.13 -29.97 -7.57
CA TYR A 59 -14.66 -29.93 -6.19
C TYR A 59 -13.20 -29.46 -6.11
N MET A 60 -12.33 -30.00 -6.98
CA MET A 60 -10.91 -29.64 -7.06
C MET A 60 -10.69 -28.19 -7.45
N ARG A 61 -11.64 -27.53 -8.11
CA ARG A 61 -11.54 -26.10 -8.46
C ARG A 61 -11.44 -25.19 -7.24
N LYS A 62 -11.90 -25.65 -6.07
CA LYS A 62 -11.83 -24.91 -4.80
C LYS A 62 -10.52 -25.15 -4.04
N TRP A 63 -9.73 -26.13 -4.46
CA TRP A 63 -8.49 -26.50 -3.78
C TRP A 63 -7.42 -25.41 -3.93
N LYS A 64 -6.52 -25.35 -2.95
CA LYS A 64 -5.32 -24.51 -3.01
C LYS A 64 -4.30 -25.11 -3.97
N LEU A 65 -3.35 -24.28 -4.42
CA LEU A 65 -2.27 -24.74 -5.28
C LEU A 65 -1.50 -25.92 -4.68
N GLU A 66 -1.20 -25.85 -3.38
CA GLU A 66 -0.49 -26.90 -2.64
C GLU A 66 -1.24 -28.24 -2.64
N GLU A 67 -2.56 -28.20 -2.47
CA GLU A 67 -3.44 -29.37 -2.47
C GLU A 67 -3.50 -30.02 -3.87
N LEU A 68 -3.58 -29.20 -4.93
CA LEU A 68 -3.53 -29.67 -6.30
C LEU A 68 -2.19 -30.33 -6.63
N GLU A 69 -1.09 -29.70 -6.27
CA GLU A 69 0.26 -30.23 -6.52
C GLU A 69 0.52 -31.52 -5.74
N ALA A 70 0.03 -31.63 -4.50
CA ALA A 70 0.12 -32.84 -3.72
C ALA A 70 -0.65 -34.00 -4.38
N HIS A 71 -1.84 -33.73 -4.91
CA HIS A 71 -2.63 -34.74 -5.60
C HIS A 71 -2.00 -35.18 -6.93
N VAL A 72 -1.43 -34.25 -7.70
CA VAL A 72 -0.68 -34.58 -8.93
C VAL A 72 0.50 -35.47 -8.62
N LYS A 73 1.25 -35.15 -7.55
CA LYS A 73 2.36 -35.99 -7.08
C LYS A 73 1.89 -37.38 -6.69
N LEU A 74 0.75 -37.49 -6.00
CA LEU A 74 0.18 -38.78 -5.62
C LEU A 74 -0.19 -39.63 -6.85
N LEU A 75 -0.85 -39.05 -7.85
CA LEU A 75 -1.17 -39.75 -9.11
C LEU A 75 0.09 -40.19 -9.86
N SER A 76 1.09 -39.31 -9.93
CA SER A 76 2.38 -39.62 -10.55
C SER A 76 3.09 -40.77 -9.84
N ASN A 77 3.10 -40.79 -8.51
CA ASN A 77 3.72 -41.84 -7.71
C ASN A 77 3.00 -43.19 -7.85
N ALA A 78 1.68 -43.16 -8.04
CA ALA A 78 0.87 -44.34 -8.31
C ALA A 78 0.99 -44.85 -9.76
N GLY A 79 1.81 -44.20 -10.61
CA GLY A 79 1.94 -44.54 -12.02
C GLY A 79 0.68 -44.28 -12.84
N GLN A 80 -0.26 -43.48 -12.33
CA GLN A 80 -1.49 -43.16 -13.04
C GLN A 80 -1.31 -41.97 -13.99
N PRO A 81 -1.91 -42.01 -15.19
CA PRO A 81 -1.84 -40.91 -16.13
C PRO A 81 -2.57 -39.68 -15.57
N ILE A 82 -1.90 -38.52 -15.61
CA ILE A 82 -2.48 -37.27 -15.10
C ILE A 82 -3.50 -36.74 -16.12
N PRO A 83 -4.77 -36.52 -15.72
CA PRO A 83 -5.79 -35.99 -16.62
C PRO A 83 -5.46 -34.58 -17.12
N GLN A 84 -5.73 -34.30 -18.41
CA GLN A 84 -5.45 -32.99 -19.02
C GLN A 84 -6.20 -31.84 -18.33
N SER A 85 -7.46 -32.07 -17.92
CA SER A 85 -8.27 -31.11 -17.18
C SER A 85 -7.63 -30.68 -15.86
N LEU A 86 -6.93 -31.60 -15.20
CA LEU A 86 -6.21 -31.33 -13.97
C LEU A 86 -4.95 -30.50 -14.23
N ASN A 87 -4.21 -30.80 -15.30
CA ASN A 87 -3.06 -29.99 -15.71
C ASN A 87 -3.46 -28.54 -16.02
N LEU A 88 -4.61 -28.34 -16.69
CA LEU A 88 -5.15 -27.01 -16.94
C LEU A 88 -5.48 -26.29 -15.61
N LEU A 89 -6.16 -26.98 -14.69
CA LEU A 89 -6.50 -26.42 -13.38
C LEU A 89 -5.25 -26.04 -12.57
N LEU A 90 -4.21 -26.86 -12.62
CA LEU A 90 -2.92 -26.60 -11.99
C LEU A 90 -2.22 -25.40 -12.62
N ALA A 91 -2.22 -25.28 -13.94
CA ALA A 91 -1.66 -24.12 -14.64
C ALA A 91 -2.37 -22.82 -14.25
N ASP A 92 -3.70 -22.83 -14.15
CA ASP A 92 -4.49 -21.68 -13.71
C ASP A 92 -4.23 -21.32 -12.25
N ALA A 93 -4.15 -22.32 -11.37
CA ALA A 93 -3.82 -22.14 -9.96
C ALA A 93 -2.43 -21.50 -9.79
N ARG A 94 -1.42 -21.98 -10.54
CA ARG A 94 -0.05 -21.42 -10.54
C ARG A 94 -0.04 -19.96 -11.01
N LYS A 95 -0.69 -19.66 -12.13
CA LYS A 95 -0.80 -18.28 -12.64
C LYS A 95 -1.47 -17.36 -11.64
N LYS A 96 -2.53 -17.82 -10.96
CA LYS A 96 -3.23 -17.03 -9.93
C LYS A 96 -2.33 -16.75 -8.74
N GLU A 97 -1.57 -17.73 -8.28
CA GLU A 97 -0.63 -17.56 -7.16
C GLU A 97 0.52 -16.62 -7.53
N GLU A 98 1.11 -16.79 -8.72
CA GLU A 98 2.16 -15.91 -9.24
C GLU A 98 1.69 -14.46 -9.32
N ARG A 99 0.47 -14.23 -9.85
CA ARG A 99 -0.15 -12.88 -9.87
C ARG A 99 -0.30 -12.30 -8.45
N ARG A 100 -0.69 -13.12 -7.48
CA ARG A 100 -0.84 -12.69 -6.07
C ARG A 100 0.51 -12.27 -5.48
N ILE A 101 1.55 -13.09 -5.68
CA ILE A 101 2.92 -12.81 -5.21
C ILE A 101 3.46 -11.54 -5.89
N ASN A 102 3.35 -11.44 -7.21
CA ASN A 102 3.80 -10.29 -7.98
C ASN A 102 3.08 -9.00 -7.56
N LYS A 103 1.76 -9.05 -7.32
CA LYS A 103 1.00 -7.91 -6.79
C LYS A 103 1.49 -7.50 -5.41
N ARG A 104 1.74 -8.45 -4.51
CA ARG A 104 2.27 -8.17 -3.15
C ARG A 104 3.68 -7.58 -3.21
N ALA A 105 4.56 -8.14 -4.03
CA ALA A 105 5.92 -7.64 -4.21
C ALA A 105 5.94 -6.23 -4.80
N SER A 106 5.12 -5.98 -5.82
CA SER A 106 4.95 -4.65 -6.43
C SER A 106 4.41 -3.63 -5.42
N ASN A 107 3.31 -3.96 -4.71
CA ASN A 107 2.73 -3.09 -3.69
C ASN A 107 3.72 -2.78 -2.55
N ARG A 108 4.50 -3.77 -2.11
CA ARG A 108 5.55 -3.56 -1.11
C ARG A 108 6.59 -2.56 -1.61
N ARG A 109 7.04 -2.68 -2.86
CA ARG A 109 8.00 -1.76 -3.47
C ARG A 109 7.42 -0.34 -3.58
N SER A 110 6.22 -0.20 -4.14
CA SER A 110 5.57 1.12 -4.32
C SER A 110 5.24 1.80 -2.98
N ALA A 111 4.79 1.04 -1.98
CA ALA A 111 4.53 1.58 -0.65
C ALA A 111 5.84 2.05 0.03
N SER A 112 6.92 1.27 -0.09
CA SER A 112 8.23 1.65 0.46
C SER A 112 8.78 2.92 -0.20
N THR A 113 8.77 3.00 -1.54
CA THR A 113 9.27 4.18 -2.26
C THR A 113 8.44 5.42 -1.99
N SER A 114 7.11 5.30 -1.89
CA SER A 114 6.23 6.41 -1.53
C SER A 114 6.55 6.95 -0.13
N ARG A 115 6.69 6.05 0.86
CA ARG A 115 7.07 6.44 2.23
C ARG A 115 8.45 7.08 2.28
N ALA A 116 9.43 6.53 1.57
CA ALA A 116 10.79 7.08 1.50
C ALA A 116 10.80 8.49 0.91
N ARG A 117 10.07 8.72 -0.19
CA ARG A 117 9.94 10.06 -0.81
C ARG A 117 9.27 11.06 0.11
N LYS A 118 8.15 10.66 0.75
CA LYS A 118 7.44 11.53 1.70
C LYS A 118 8.34 11.89 2.89
N LYS A 119 9.07 10.91 3.41
CA LYS A 119 10.03 11.12 4.50
C LYS A 119 11.14 12.08 4.08
N ALA A 120 11.78 11.87 2.94
CA ALA A 120 12.83 12.75 2.42
C ALA A 120 12.33 14.19 2.24
N LEU A 121 11.13 14.39 1.68
CA LEU A 121 10.54 15.72 1.51
C LEU A 121 10.31 16.42 2.86
N VAL A 122 9.78 15.70 3.85
CA VAL A 122 9.53 16.28 5.19
C VAL A 122 10.85 16.61 5.89
N GLU A 123 11.86 15.74 5.77
CA GLU A 123 13.19 15.99 6.33
C GLU A 123 13.85 17.22 5.68
N GLU A 124 13.76 17.36 4.36
CA GLU A 124 14.28 18.52 3.63
C GLU A 124 13.57 19.82 4.06
N MET A 125 12.22 19.81 4.08
CA MET A 125 11.43 20.96 4.54
C MET A 125 11.75 21.36 5.98
N THR A 126 11.92 20.36 6.86
CA THR A 126 12.26 20.59 8.27
C THR A 126 13.66 21.20 8.40
N ARG A 127 14.63 20.67 7.64
CA ARG A 127 15.99 21.18 7.59
C ARG A 127 16.04 22.62 7.06
N LEU A 128 15.34 22.91 5.96
CA LEU A 128 15.29 24.26 5.38
C LEU A 128 14.62 25.26 6.33
N ASN A 129 13.51 24.88 6.96
CA ASN A 129 12.87 25.74 7.96
C ASN A 129 13.78 26.04 9.16
N ALA A 130 14.52 25.05 9.66
CA ALA A 130 15.49 25.26 10.72
C ALA A 130 16.61 26.22 10.29
N GLN A 131 17.08 26.11 9.05
CA GLN A 131 18.08 27.01 8.49
C GLN A 131 17.55 28.45 8.35
N LEU A 132 16.34 28.63 7.81
CA LEU A 132 15.70 29.94 7.68
C LEU A 132 15.49 30.61 9.05
N ARG A 133 15.02 29.84 10.05
CA ARG A 133 14.88 30.36 11.42
C ARG A 133 16.22 30.81 12.01
N ARG A 134 17.29 30.05 11.79
CA ARG A 134 18.63 30.44 12.21
C ARG A 134 19.10 31.72 11.52
N GLN A 135 18.86 31.85 10.22
CA GLN A 135 19.21 33.05 9.46
C GLN A 135 18.42 34.28 9.94
N ALA A 136 17.12 34.15 10.10
CA ALA A 136 16.26 35.21 10.65
C ALA A 136 16.72 35.64 12.04
N LEU A 137 17.07 34.68 12.90
CA LEU A 137 17.61 34.98 14.23
C LEU A 137 18.92 35.77 14.16
N ILE A 138 19.86 35.35 13.31
CA ILE A 138 21.13 36.09 13.11
C ILE A 138 20.82 37.53 12.68
N LEU A 139 19.99 37.71 11.65
CA LEU A 139 19.63 39.04 11.14
C LEU A 139 18.95 39.93 12.20
N SER A 140 18.15 39.34 13.10
CA SER A 140 17.53 40.07 14.20
C SER A 140 18.50 40.51 15.30
N LEU A 141 19.63 39.82 15.44
CA LEU A 141 20.64 40.05 16.48
C LEU A 141 21.85 40.84 15.99
N LEU A 142 21.93 41.17 14.70
CA LEU A 142 23.03 41.98 14.17
C LEU A 142 22.98 43.39 14.79
N PRO A 143 24.14 43.94 15.19
CA PRO A 143 24.24 45.31 15.70
C PRO A 143 24.11 46.36 14.58
N ASP A 144 24.20 45.93 13.32
CA ASP A 144 24.15 46.79 12.14
C ASP A 144 22.70 46.94 11.63
N MET A 145 22.41 48.11 11.05
CA MET A 145 21.16 48.33 10.34
C MET A 145 21.17 47.56 9.02
N VAL A 146 20.18 46.67 8.83
CA VAL A 146 20.03 45.88 7.60
C VAL A 146 18.63 46.11 7.03
N LEU A 147 18.60 46.53 5.76
CA LEU A 147 17.38 46.71 4.97
C LEU A 147 17.51 45.86 3.70
N ALA A 148 16.44 45.15 3.33
CA ALA A 148 16.35 44.51 2.02
C ALA A 148 15.30 45.22 1.18
N ILE A 149 15.63 45.52 -0.07
CA ILE A 149 14.78 46.27 -0.99
C ILE A 149 14.65 45.47 -2.29
N ASN A 150 13.45 45.37 -2.82
CA ASN A 150 13.18 44.77 -4.13
C ASN A 150 13.66 45.68 -5.27
N VAL A 151 13.68 45.14 -6.50
CA VAL A 151 14.01 45.90 -7.71
C VAL A 151 13.09 47.11 -7.94
N ASP A 152 11.87 47.07 -7.41
CA ASP A 152 10.88 48.15 -7.49
C ASP A 152 11.07 49.23 -6.41
N GLY A 153 12.10 49.11 -5.57
CA GLY A 153 12.36 50.05 -4.47
C GLY A 153 11.53 49.80 -3.20
N VAL A 154 10.72 48.73 -3.16
CA VAL A 154 9.91 48.37 -1.99
C VAL A 154 10.77 47.62 -0.97
N ILE A 155 10.76 48.09 0.29
CA ILE A 155 11.46 47.42 1.40
C ILE A 155 10.72 46.12 1.71
N THR A 156 11.42 44.99 1.73
CA THR A 156 10.84 43.66 2.02
C THR A 156 11.29 43.08 3.35
N PHE A 157 12.31 43.68 3.97
CA PHE A 157 12.79 43.30 5.27
C PHE A 157 13.47 44.49 5.94
N CYS A 158 13.19 44.65 7.23
CA CYS A 158 13.76 45.67 8.08
C CYS A 158 14.28 45.00 9.37
N SER A 159 15.56 45.16 9.71
CA SER A 159 16.09 44.59 10.96
C SER A 159 15.61 45.35 12.20
N ALA A 160 15.54 44.70 13.35
CA ALA A 160 15.16 45.35 14.62
C ALA A 160 16.08 46.53 15.00
N GLN A 161 17.32 46.54 14.50
CA GLN A 161 18.23 47.66 14.69
C GLN A 161 17.80 48.90 13.89
N ALA A 162 17.22 48.70 12.70
CA ALA A 162 16.71 49.80 11.88
C ALA A 162 15.58 50.55 12.59
N GLU A 163 14.67 49.85 13.26
CA GLU A 163 13.61 50.48 14.08
C GLU A 163 14.20 51.39 15.16
N ARG A 164 15.26 50.94 15.85
CA ARG A 164 15.93 51.72 16.91
C ARG A 164 16.62 52.97 16.38
N ILE A 165 17.23 52.89 15.19
CA ILE A 165 18.02 53.99 14.60
C ILE A 165 17.10 54.98 13.88
N LEU A 166 16.17 54.49 13.07
CA LEU A 166 15.27 55.30 12.24
C LEU A 166 14.03 55.78 12.99
N GLN A 167 13.74 55.22 14.18
CA GLN A 167 12.57 55.54 15.00
C GLN A 167 11.23 55.33 14.28
N HIS A 168 11.18 54.36 13.37
CA HIS A 168 9.97 53.92 12.67
C HIS A 168 9.71 52.44 12.99
N ASN A 169 8.43 52.06 13.07
CA ASN A 169 8.08 50.64 13.23
C ASN A 169 8.33 49.91 11.91
N SER A 170 8.78 48.66 11.98
CA SER A 170 8.99 47.84 10.77
C SER A 170 7.70 47.63 9.98
N GLU A 171 6.53 47.61 10.63
CA GLU A 171 5.22 47.52 9.97
C GLU A 171 4.87 48.76 9.13
N ASP A 172 5.50 49.90 9.41
CA ASP A 172 5.30 51.13 8.62
C ASP A 172 6.26 51.20 7.40
N LEU A 173 7.28 50.34 7.39
CA LEU A 173 8.37 50.35 6.40
C LEU A 173 8.28 49.21 5.37
N VAL A 174 7.67 48.08 5.71
CA VAL A 174 7.61 46.82 4.91
C VAL A 174 6.23 46.58 4.32
#